data_AF-A0A7S1C0W9-F1
#
_entry.id   AF-A0A7S1C0W9-F1
#
_cell.length_a   1.000
_cell.length_b   1.000
_cell.length_c   1.000
_cell.angle_alpha   90.00
_cell.angle_beta   90.00
_cell.angle_gamma   90.00
#
_symmetry.space_group_name_H-M   'P 1'
#
loop_
_entity.id
_entity.type
_entity.pdbx_description
1 polymer ?
#
loop_
_entity_poly.entity_id
_entity_poly.type
_entity_poly.pdbx_seq_one_letter_code
_entity_poly.pdbx_strand_id
1 'polypeptide(L)'
;KITLHKLKVVFVCSEKDFAFKMFIPRKFYVDKEGDQKQKKKKETPRGSEKRCASLHLNIALIFLSILSAILFIVSNSKALTNVIRDNFEVVSIESHDPKVRGDLEIVTGEVLQPQDVAKDIISEIKAARLERLKIKELRERKKNRKFNTTAPVPGKFSTGPSGSKIRLIESEGKKHRIKLSFPIVSLGLIGTGTSKLGEYFHCGGYSVSHTQCLRKWHHEPHYCGSCINENVINHEFPFKNCGKYNVWSQLGTKFHFPHVDNLQQVVKKYRKKRTFVLTTRRSASDWADDVLKNANLLNIYKNYFYFSGRTFNREKLIQFYLDHERRVRSVLGEELVQIVTDSPQTKHIVESTFGVEKECWGEERYFRGNVNMTKR
;
A
#
# COMPACT_ATOMS: atom_id res chain seq x y z
N LYS A 1 23.67 11.08 35.56
CA LYS A 1 24.44 9.80 35.60
C LYS A 1 23.58 8.71 35.00
N ILE A 2 23.86 8.29 33.77
CA ILE A 2 23.27 7.08 33.19
C ILE A 2 24.36 6.02 33.32
N THR A 3 24.16 5.04 34.18
CA THR A 3 25.10 3.92 34.32
C THR A 3 24.73 2.90 33.26
N LEU A 4 25.43 2.91 32.12
CA LEU A 4 25.27 1.91 31.08
C LEU A 4 26.02 0.64 31.51
N HIS A 5 25.27 -0.41 31.88
CA HIS A 5 25.84 -1.74 32.09
C HIS A 5 26.23 -2.35 30.73
N LYS A 6 27.38 -3.05 30.69
CA LYS A 6 27.85 -3.81 29.52
C LYS A 6 26.72 -4.72 29.00
N LEU A 7 26.23 -4.45 27.80
CA LEU A 7 25.19 -5.27 27.18
C LEU A 7 25.86 -6.47 26.50
N LYS A 8 25.75 -7.67 27.10
CA LYS A 8 26.22 -8.91 26.46
C LYS A 8 25.01 -9.61 25.84
N VAL A 9 24.92 -9.60 24.51
CA VAL A 9 23.87 -10.31 23.77
C VAL A 9 24.42 -11.67 23.35
N VAL A 10 23.81 -12.74 23.84
CA VAL A 10 24.19 -14.12 23.48
C VAL A 10 23.02 -14.74 22.71
N PHE A 11 23.28 -15.21 21.50
CA PHE A 11 22.31 -15.95 20.70
C PHE A 11 22.49 -17.43 20.95
N VAL A 12 21.43 -18.12 21.38
CA VAL A 12 21.43 -19.57 21.58
C VAL A 12 20.37 -20.19 20.67
N CYS A 13 20.77 -21.15 19.85
CA CYS A 13 19.88 -21.88 18.96
C CYS A 13 19.64 -23.28 19.54
N SER A 14 18.38 -23.70 19.65
CA SER A 14 17.97 -25.05 20.06
C SER A 14 17.06 -25.62 18.98
N GLU A 15 17.21 -26.91 18.66
CA GLU A 15 16.42 -27.60 17.62
C GLU A 15 14.91 -27.63 17.89
N LYS A 16 14.45 -27.27 19.11
CA LYS A 16 13.05 -27.46 19.50
C LYS A 16 12.29 -26.21 19.90
N ASP A 17 12.93 -25.07 20.17
CA ASP A 17 12.22 -23.82 20.46
C ASP A 17 13.09 -22.60 20.16
N PHE A 18 12.52 -21.62 19.45
CA PHE A 18 13.11 -20.30 19.25
C PHE A 18 12.68 -19.39 20.40
N ALA A 19 13.50 -19.25 21.44
CA ALA A 19 13.22 -18.37 22.57
C ALA A 19 14.24 -17.23 22.65
N PHE A 20 13.73 -15.99 22.64
CA PHE A 20 14.53 -14.80 22.87
C PHE A 20 14.73 -14.60 24.38
N LYS A 21 15.94 -14.81 24.91
CA LYS A 21 16.25 -14.51 26.31
C LYS A 21 17.24 -13.36 26.41
N MET A 22 16.74 -12.21 26.85
CA MET A 22 17.57 -11.06 27.19
C MET A 22 18.03 -11.23 28.65
N PHE A 23 19.32 -11.49 28.87
CA PHE A 23 19.87 -11.61 30.21
C PHE A 23 20.30 -10.25 30.75
N ILE A 24 19.64 -9.81 31.82
CA ILE A 24 20.13 -8.75 32.71
C ILE A 24 20.64 -9.47 33.96
N PRO A 25 21.93 -9.37 34.34
CA PRO A 25 22.48 -10.20 35.40
C PRO A 25 21.87 -9.81 36.76
N ARG A 26 21.12 -10.73 37.38
CA ARG A 26 20.90 -10.78 38.83
C ARG A 26 21.52 -12.07 39.35
N LYS A 27 22.38 -11.97 40.36
CA LYS A 27 22.96 -13.12 41.08
C LYS A 27 21.83 -13.88 41.77
N PHE A 28 21.61 -15.15 41.42
CA PHE A 28 20.94 -16.12 42.30
C PHE A 28 21.51 -17.52 42.09
N TYR A 29 21.53 -18.26 43.21
CA TYR A 29 22.09 -19.59 43.42
C TYR A 29 21.32 -20.70 42.68
N VAL A 30 22.04 -21.77 42.36
CA VAL A 30 21.55 -23.00 41.73
C VAL A 30 21.07 -23.97 42.80
N ASP A 31 19.93 -24.62 42.58
CA ASP A 31 19.67 -25.96 43.11
C ASP A 31 19.27 -26.91 41.98
N LYS A 32 19.80 -28.13 42.06
CA LYS A 32 19.62 -29.24 41.12
C LYS A 32 18.40 -30.07 41.52
N GLU A 33 17.66 -30.60 40.54
CA GLU A 33 17.35 -32.03 40.36
C GLU A 33 16.24 -32.26 39.33
N GLY A 34 16.29 -33.40 38.62
CA GLY A 34 15.14 -33.95 37.90
C GLY A 34 15.42 -34.47 36.49
N ASP A 35 16.03 -35.65 36.40
CA ASP A 35 16.19 -36.46 35.19
C ASP A 35 14.84 -36.94 34.61
N GLN A 36 14.61 -36.75 33.31
CA GLN A 36 13.68 -37.60 32.55
C GLN A 36 14.24 -37.98 31.17
N LYS A 37 14.37 -39.29 30.98
CA LYS A 37 14.77 -39.99 29.74
C LYS A 37 13.74 -39.76 28.62
N GLN A 38 14.17 -39.21 27.49
CA GLN A 38 13.43 -39.27 26.22
C GLN A 38 14.10 -40.20 25.21
N LYS A 39 13.28 -41.08 24.61
CA LYS A 39 13.63 -42.04 23.56
C LYS A 39 14.09 -41.33 22.28
N LYS A 40 15.25 -41.76 21.75
CA LYS A 40 15.77 -41.36 20.43
C LYS A 40 14.95 -41.97 19.30
N LYS A 41 14.40 -41.13 18.42
CA LYS A 41 13.98 -41.50 17.06
C LYS A 41 14.97 -40.85 16.10
N LYS A 42 15.68 -41.65 15.29
CA LYS A 42 16.62 -41.18 14.27
C LYS A 42 15.82 -40.63 13.09
N GLU A 43 15.87 -39.32 12.88
CA GLU A 43 15.52 -38.69 11.61
C GLU A 43 16.76 -37.95 11.08
N THR A 44 17.07 -38.17 9.81
CA THR A 44 18.18 -37.53 9.08
C THR A 44 17.82 -36.10 8.68
N PRO A 45 18.65 -35.08 8.96
CA PRO A 45 18.39 -33.72 8.53
C PRO A 45 19.02 -33.46 7.14
N ARG A 46 18.19 -33.12 6.16
CA ARG A 46 18.60 -32.34 4.97
C ARG A 46 17.62 -31.18 4.81
N GLY A 47 18.06 -29.96 5.09
CA GLY A 47 17.37 -28.73 4.65
C GLY A 47 17.15 -27.61 5.67
N SER A 48 17.41 -27.81 6.97
CA SER A 48 17.15 -26.80 8.02
C SER A 48 18.29 -25.77 8.23
N GLU A 49 19.55 -26.16 8.00
CA GLU A 49 20.72 -25.29 8.27
C GLU A 49 20.77 -24.04 7.36
N LYS A 50 20.41 -24.16 6.08
CA LYS A 50 20.41 -23.02 5.14
C LYS A 50 19.36 -21.97 5.48
N ARG A 51 18.24 -22.35 6.11
CA ARG A 51 17.18 -21.41 6.54
C ARG A 51 17.59 -20.63 7.78
N CYS A 52 18.31 -21.25 8.71
CA CYS A 52 18.86 -20.56 9.88
C CYS A 52 19.92 -19.53 9.48
N ALA A 53 20.84 -19.86 8.56
CA ALA A 53 21.88 -18.92 8.12
C ALA A 53 21.30 -17.65 7.46
N SER A 54 20.29 -17.80 6.60
CA SER A 54 19.63 -16.66 5.94
C SER A 54 18.82 -15.80 6.93
N LEU A 55 18.19 -16.41 7.93
CA LEU A 55 17.45 -15.68 8.96
C LEU A 55 18.39 -14.91 9.91
N HIS A 56 19.53 -15.49 10.30
CA HIS A 56 20.56 -14.82 11.09
C HIS A 56 21.14 -13.60 10.38
N LEU A 57 21.39 -13.68 9.07
CA LEU A 57 21.88 -12.55 8.28
C LEU A 57 20.86 -11.40 8.27
N ASN A 58 19.59 -11.69 8.08
CA ASN A 58 18.53 -10.66 8.08
C ASN A 58 18.36 -10.00 9.46
N ILE A 59 18.42 -10.78 10.55
CA ILE A 59 18.35 -10.24 11.91
C ILE A 59 19.59 -9.40 12.24
N ALA A 60 20.78 -9.84 11.83
CA ALA A 60 22.02 -9.07 12.00
C ALA A 60 21.97 -7.74 11.24
N LEU A 61 21.44 -7.72 10.02
CA LEU A 61 21.26 -6.51 9.22
C LEU A 61 20.23 -5.55 9.85
N ILE A 62 19.13 -6.06 10.41
CA ILE A 62 18.16 -5.24 11.16
C ILE A 62 18.82 -4.64 12.41
N PHE A 63 19.61 -5.44 13.13
CA PHE A 63 20.29 -4.98 14.34
C PHE A 63 21.35 -3.91 14.02
N LEU A 64 22.13 -4.09 12.94
CA LEU A 64 23.08 -3.10 12.44
C LEU A 64 22.39 -1.81 12.01
N SER A 65 21.22 -1.91 11.38
CA SER A 65 20.40 -0.74 11.00
C SER A 65 19.89 0.03 12.23
N ILE A 66 19.39 -0.68 13.25
CA ILE A 66 18.96 -0.08 14.52
C ILE A 66 20.15 0.54 15.25
N LEU A 67 21.30 -0.15 15.30
CA LEU A 67 22.51 0.36 15.93
C LEU A 67 23.03 1.61 15.20
N SER A 68 23.01 1.62 13.86
CA SER A 68 23.34 2.79 13.05
C SER A 68 22.39 3.97 13.33
N ALA A 69 21.08 3.71 13.43
CA ALA A 69 20.10 4.74 13.80
C ALA A 69 20.33 5.28 15.22
N ILE A 70 20.64 4.42 16.19
CA ILE A 70 20.98 4.82 17.55
C ILE A 70 22.28 5.64 17.56
N LEU A 71 23.33 5.19 16.87
CA LEU A 71 24.59 5.92 16.71
C LEU A 71 24.39 7.26 16.01
N PHE A 72 23.46 7.36 15.05
CA PHE A 72 23.09 8.61 14.39
C PHE A 72 22.37 9.59 15.34
N ILE A 73 21.45 9.09 16.17
CA ILE A 73 20.78 9.88 17.20
C ILE A 73 21.81 10.35 18.25
N VAL A 74 22.73 9.47 18.60
CA VAL A 74 23.76 9.70 19.61
C VAL A 74 24.87 10.65 19.13
N SER A 75 25.31 10.56 17.88
CA SER A 75 26.37 11.41 17.29
C SER A 75 25.92 12.86 17.08
N ASN A 76 24.61 13.12 17.08
CA ASN A 76 24.07 14.48 17.15
C ASN A 76 24.12 15.10 18.56
N SER A 77 24.53 14.34 19.58
CA SER A 77 24.85 14.84 20.91
C SER A 77 26.37 14.93 21.09
N LYS A 78 26.93 16.15 21.01
CA LYS A 78 28.37 16.42 21.23
C LYS A 78 28.91 15.86 22.56
N ALA A 79 28.05 15.65 23.55
CA ALA A 79 28.44 15.16 24.87
C ALA A 79 28.66 13.63 24.93
N LEU A 80 28.13 12.85 23.97
CA LEU A 80 28.17 11.37 24.04
C LEU A 80 29.24 10.73 23.13
N THR A 81 29.74 11.46 22.14
CA THR A 81 30.82 11.01 21.22
C THR A 81 32.14 10.73 21.94
N ASN A 82 32.40 11.42 23.06
CA ASN A 82 33.59 11.15 23.90
C ASN A 82 33.40 9.88 24.76
N VAL A 83 32.17 9.54 25.16
CA VAL A 83 31.87 8.38 26.02
C VAL A 83 31.96 7.07 25.25
N ILE A 84 31.59 7.05 23.97
CA ILE A 84 31.66 5.84 23.12
C ILE A 84 33.11 5.48 22.77
N ARG A 85 33.98 6.47 22.59
CA ARG A 85 35.40 6.26 22.26
C ARG A 85 36.14 5.49 23.37
N ASP A 86 35.78 5.74 24.63
CA ASP A 86 36.54 5.25 25.78
C ASP A 86 35.97 3.93 26.37
N ASN A 87 34.86 3.39 25.84
CA ASN A 87 34.13 2.28 26.49
C ASN A 87 33.79 1.08 25.58
N PHE A 88 34.21 1.07 24.31
CA PHE A 88 34.00 -0.05 23.41
C PHE A 88 35.31 -0.80 23.14
N GLU A 89 35.41 -1.99 23.70
CA GLU A 89 36.43 -2.99 23.39
C GLU A 89 35.80 -4.02 22.44
N VAL A 90 36.41 -4.24 21.27
CA VAL A 90 35.95 -5.27 20.33
C VAL A 90 36.33 -6.63 20.90
N VAL A 91 35.35 -7.35 21.44
CA VAL A 91 35.56 -8.72 21.93
C VAL A 91 35.66 -9.65 20.71
N SER A 92 36.76 -10.40 20.62
CA SER A 92 36.97 -11.42 19.60
C SER A 92 35.84 -12.46 19.61
N ILE A 93 35.47 -12.95 18.42
CA ILE A 93 34.55 -14.06 18.26
C ILE A 93 35.39 -15.34 18.29
N GLU A 94 35.34 -16.08 19.39
CA GLU A 94 35.88 -17.44 19.42
C GLU A 94 34.76 -18.47 19.16
N SER A 95 34.98 -19.31 18.15
CA SER A 95 34.17 -20.51 17.91
C SER A 95 34.74 -21.67 18.73
N HIS A 96 33.90 -22.35 19.51
CA HIS A 96 34.27 -23.57 20.23
C HIS A 96 33.95 -24.86 19.45
N ASP A 97 33.66 -24.78 18.15
CA ASP A 97 33.51 -25.97 17.31
C ASP A 97 34.85 -26.37 16.67
N PRO A 98 35.47 -27.50 17.06
CA PRO A 98 36.75 -27.95 16.50
C PRO A 98 36.69 -28.29 15.01
N LYS A 99 35.49 -28.41 14.39
CA LYS A 99 35.34 -28.71 12.94
C LYS A 99 35.31 -27.48 12.03
N VAL A 100 35.20 -26.26 12.58
CA VAL A 100 35.19 -25.01 11.80
C VAL A 100 36.59 -24.39 11.66
N ARG A 101 37.61 -25.03 12.24
CA ARG A 101 39.00 -24.52 12.28
C ARG A 101 39.80 -24.73 10.99
N GLY A 102 39.23 -25.39 9.99
CA GLY A 102 39.97 -25.88 8.81
C GLY A 102 40.25 -24.85 7.71
N ASP A 103 39.33 -23.93 7.42
CA ASP A 103 39.41 -23.11 6.18
C ASP A 103 38.95 -21.66 6.40
N LEU A 104 39.51 -20.96 7.39
CA LEU A 104 39.43 -19.50 7.45
C LEU A 104 40.80 -18.91 7.11
N GLU A 105 41.00 -18.55 5.84
CA GLU A 105 42.03 -17.58 5.48
C GLU A 105 41.69 -16.27 6.19
N ILE A 106 42.52 -15.91 7.17
CA ILE A 106 42.48 -14.60 7.79
C ILE A 106 42.96 -13.61 6.74
N VAL A 107 42.01 -13.01 6.02
CA VAL A 107 42.28 -11.83 5.19
C VAL A 107 42.67 -10.71 6.16
N THR A 108 43.96 -10.48 6.33
CA THR A 108 44.50 -9.31 7.03
C THR A 108 44.25 -8.08 6.16
N GLY A 109 43.02 -7.56 6.19
CA GLY A 109 42.72 -6.24 5.64
C GLY A 109 43.44 -5.18 6.46
N GLU A 110 43.98 -4.16 5.79
CA GLU A 110 44.57 -3.01 6.47
C GLU A 110 43.55 -2.42 7.46
N VAL A 111 43.98 -2.26 8.71
CA VAL A 111 43.19 -1.60 9.75
C VAL A 111 43.10 -0.12 9.35
N LEU A 112 41.99 0.23 8.70
CA LEU A 112 41.68 1.62 8.37
C LEU A 112 41.71 2.43 9.67
N GLN A 113 42.52 3.48 9.66
CA GLN A 113 42.64 4.33 10.82
C GLN A 113 41.28 5.00 11.09
N PRO A 114 40.84 5.13 12.37
CA PRO A 114 39.54 5.70 12.71
C PRO A 114 39.27 7.07 12.08
N GLN A 115 40.31 7.88 11.84
CA GLN A 115 40.19 9.16 11.16
C GLN A 115 39.73 9.06 9.69
N ASP A 116 40.06 7.98 8.98
CA ASP A 116 39.74 7.84 7.57
C ASP A 116 38.31 7.31 7.40
N VAL A 117 37.89 6.37 8.24
CA VAL A 117 36.48 5.95 8.36
C VAL A 117 35.58 7.14 8.71
N ALA A 118 36.03 8.03 9.61
CA ALA A 118 35.27 9.23 9.96
C ALA A 118 35.14 10.22 8.78
N LYS A 119 36.17 10.38 7.95
CA LYS A 119 36.11 11.25 6.76
C LYS A 119 35.11 10.72 5.75
N ASP A 120 35.09 9.41 5.50
CA ASP A 120 34.19 8.78 4.55
C ASP A 120 32.73 8.92 5.00
N ILE A 121 32.44 8.65 6.27
CA ILE A 121 31.10 8.84 6.85
C ILE A 121 30.64 10.30 6.75
N ILE A 122 31.53 11.25 7.06
CA ILE A 122 31.21 12.69 6.96
C ILE A 122 30.95 13.08 5.50
N SER A 123 31.68 12.51 4.55
CA SER A 123 31.48 12.73 3.11
C SER A 123 30.09 12.24 2.66
N GLU A 124 29.70 11.03 3.06
CA GLU A 124 28.38 10.47 2.74
C GLU A 124 27.24 11.29 3.36
N ILE A 125 27.38 11.72 4.61
CA ILE A 125 26.37 12.58 5.27
C ILE A 125 26.21 13.92 4.52
N LYS A 126 27.32 14.52 4.06
CA LYS A 126 27.28 15.75 3.27
C LYS A 126 26.60 15.52 1.91
N ALA A 127 26.90 14.42 1.23
CA ALA A 127 26.27 14.06 -0.03
C ALA A 127 24.75 13.87 0.13
N ALA A 128 24.31 13.11 1.14
CA ALA A 128 22.90 12.90 1.45
C ALA A 128 22.18 14.22 1.81
N ARG A 129 22.84 15.14 2.51
CA ARG A 129 22.29 16.47 2.82
C ARG A 129 22.12 17.32 1.56
N LEU A 130 23.10 17.30 0.66
CA LEU A 130 23.04 18.03 -0.61
C LEU A 130 21.91 17.50 -1.51
N GLU A 131 21.72 16.18 -1.58
CA GLU A 131 20.64 15.57 -2.33
C GLU A 131 19.26 15.98 -1.78
N ARG A 132 19.08 15.98 -0.44
CA ARG A 132 17.85 16.47 0.19
C ARG A 132 17.56 17.94 -0.13
N LEU A 133 18.59 18.79 -0.18
CA LEU A 133 18.43 20.19 -0.57
C LEU A 133 18.01 20.34 -2.04
N LYS A 134 18.60 19.57 -2.96
CA LYS A 134 18.18 19.52 -4.37
C LYS A 134 16.72 19.10 -4.53
N ILE A 135 16.27 18.07 -3.80
CA ILE A 135 14.87 17.63 -3.80
C ILE A 135 13.94 18.73 -3.27
N LYS A 136 14.33 19.42 -2.20
CA LYS A 136 13.55 20.54 -1.63
C LYS A 136 13.44 21.69 -2.63
N GLU A 137 14.53 22.06 -3.30
CA GLU A 137 14.54 23.11 -4.32
C GLU A 137 13.65 22.74 -5.51
N LEU A 138 13.71 21.50 -6.00
CA LEU A 138 12.82 21.01 -7.07
C LEU A 138 11.35 21.08 -6.68
N ARG A 139 11.00 20.80 -5.42
CA ARG A 139 9.63 20.94 -4.90
C ARG A 139 9.17 22.40 -4.89
N GLU A 140 10.02 23.31 -4.43
CA GLU A 140 9.71 24.75 -4.43
C GLU A 140 9.62 25.32 -5.86
N ARG A 141 10.50 24.92 -6.78
CA ARG A 141 10.39 25.29 -8.21
C ARG A 141 9.10 24.78 -8.83
N LYS A 142 8.66 23.56 -8.52
CA LYS A 142 7.35 23.03 -8.97
C LYS A 142 6.17 23.80 -8.38
N LYS A 143 6.27 24.24 -7.13
CA LYS A 143 5.26 25.07 -6.45
C LYS A 143 5.16 26.48 -7.04
N ASN A 144 6.29 27.05 -7.46
CA ASN A 144 6.40 28.40 -8.02
C ASN A 144 6.16 28.47 -9.53
N ARG A 145 6.16 27.34 -10.25
CA ARG A 145 5.65 27.25 -11.63
C ARG A 145 4.13 27.47 -11.60
N LYS A 146 3.71 28.74 -11.59
CA LYS A 146 2.34 29.14 -11.93
C LYS A 146 2.08 28.73 -13.36
N PHE A 147 1.51 27.54 -13.56
CA PHE A 147 0.96 27.16 -14.85
C PHE A 147 -0.23 28.08 -15.13
N ASN A 148 -0.07 28.99 -16.09
CA ASN A 148 -1.15 29.85 -16.64
C ASN A 148 -2.13 29.07 -17.53
N THR A 149 -2.17 27.75 -17.42
CA THR A 149 -3.27 26.96 -17.98
C THR A 149 -4.42 27.01 -17.00
N THR A 150 -5.47 27.76 -17.36
CA THR A 150 -6.75 27.67 -16.68
C THR A 150 -7.13 26.20 -16.53
N ALA A 151 -7.29 25.75 -15.28
CA ALA A 151 -7.68 24.37 -15.01
C ALA A 151 -8.91 24.05 -15.88
N PRO A 152 -8.94 22.88 -16.55
CA PRO A 152 -9.99 22.56 -17.50
C PRO A 152 -11.31 22.68 -16.76
N VAL A 153 -12.29 23.31 -17.41
CA VAL A 153 -13.60 23.56 -16.82
C VAL A 153 -14.11 22.23 -16.26
N PRO A 154 -14.40 22.17 -14.95
CA PRO A 154 -14.88 20.96 -14.30
C PRO A 154 -16.05 20.38 -15.08
N GLY A 155 -16.02 19.08 -15.37
CA GLY A 155 -17.12 18.45 -16.08
C GLY A 155 -17.07 18.51 -17.61
N LYS A 156 -15.90 18.65 -18.26
CA LYS A 156 -15.73 18.49 -19.72
C LYS A 156 -15.01 17.22 -20.17
N PHE A 157 -14.44 16.46 -19.24
CA PHE A 157 -13.63 15.27 -19.54
C PHE A 157 -13.87 14.15 -18.54
N SER A 158 -13.71 12.92 -19.00
CA SER A 158 -13.57 11.72 -18.18
C SER A 158 -12.15 11.19 -18.27
N THR A 159 -11.72 10.43 -17.27
CA THR A 159 -10.46 9.68 -17.33
C THR A 159 -10.76 8.20 -17.45
N GLY A 160 -10.32 7.61 -18.57
CA GLY A 160 -10.42 6.18 -18.79
C GLY A 160 -9.54 5.36 -17.84
N PRO A 161 -9.64 4.02 -17.87
CA PRO A 161 -8.83 3.14 -17.04
C PRO A 161 -7.32 3.35 -17.17
N SER A 162 -6.84 3.77 -18.35
CA SER A 162 -5.43 4.09 -18.66
C SER A 162 -5.03 5.54 -18.39
N GLY A 163 -5.94 6.38 -17.88
CA GLY A 163 -5.73 7.82 -17.71
C GLY A 163 -5.89 8.65 -18.98
N SER A 164 -6.26 8.02 -20.09
CA SER A 164 -6.65 8.75 -21.30
C SER A 164 -7.76 9.74 -20.97
N LYS A 165 -7.56 10.99 -21.40
CA LYS A 165 -8.61 12.01 -21.33
C LYS A 165 -9.62 11.71 -22.42
N ILE A 166 -10.84 11.45 -22.02
CA ILE A 166 -11.96 11.26 -22.94
C ILE A 166 -12.78 12.52 -22.86
N ARG A 167 -12.85 13.26 -23.98
CA ARG A 167 -13.70 14.43 -24.08
C ARG A 167 -15.14 13.97 -23.90
N LEU A 168 -15.90 14.64 -23.06
CA LEU A 168 -17.34 14.40 -23.02
C LEU A 168 -17.89 14.77 -24.38
N ILE A 169 -18.57 13.81 -25.01
CA ILE A 169 -19.38 14.10 -26.17
C ILE A 169 -20.49 14.99 -25.63
N GLU A 170 -20.48 16.26 -26.02
CA GLU A 170 -21.64 17.13 -25.82
C GLU A 170 -22.73 16.53 -26.70
N SER A 171 -23.57 15.66 -26.13
CA SER A 171 -24.75 15.19 -26.83
C SER A 171 -25.63 16.41 -27.07
N GLU A 172 -25.81 16.79 -28.34
CA GLU A 172 -26.58 17.98 -28.73
C GLU A 172 -28.07 17.94 -28.33
N GLY A 173 -28.52 16.86 -27.69
CA GLY A 173 -29.86 16.75 -27.13
C GLY A 173 -29.86 16.14 -25.75
N LYS A 174 -30.45 16.87 -24.79
CA LYS A 174 -30.92 16.42 -23.48
C LYS A 174 -29.83 15.92 -22.50
N LYS A 175 -29.30 16.84 -21.68
CA LYS A 175 -28.76 16.44 -20.37
C LYS A 175 -29.87 15.80 -19.56
N HIS A 176 -29.80 14.48 -19.37
CA HIS A 176 -30.68 13.79 -18.43
C HIS A 176 -30.57 14.45 -17.06
N ARG A 177 -31.69 14.76 -16.41
CA ARG A 177 -31.66 15.27 -15.03
C ARG A 177 -31.47 14.08 -14.09
N ILE A 178 -30.24 13.83 -13.65
CA ILE A 178 -29.99 12.89 -12.56
C ILE A 178 -30.75 13.35 -11.31
N LYS A 179 -31.48 12.42 -10.68
CA LYS A 179 -32.25 12.65 -9.44
C LYS A 179 -31.40 12.68 -8.17
N LEU A 180 -30.12 12.35 -8.29
CA LEU A 180 -29.21 12.09 -7.17
C LEU A 180 -28.17 13.18 -6.98
N SER A 181 -27.62 13.25 -5.76
CA SER A 181 -26.62 14.25 -5.39
C SER A 181 -25.22 13.86 -5.88
N PHE A 182 -24.48 14.83 -6.41
CA PHE A 182 -23.13 14.65 -6.92
C PHE A 182 -22.02 15.04 -5.94
N PRO A 183 -20.81 14.45 -6.09
CA PRO A 183 -20.51 13.24 -6.84
C PRO A 183 -21.22 11.97 -6.40
N ILE A 184 -21.34 11.07 -7.36
CA ILE A 184 -21.62 9.65 -7.14
C ILE A 184 -20.27 8.97 -6.87
N VAL A 185 -20.18 8.21 -5.78
CA VAL A 185 -18.95 7.56 -5.34
C VAL A 185 -19.17 6.06 -5.28
N SER A 186 -18.49 5.33 -6.16
CA SER A 186 -18.49 3.88 -6.15
C SER A 186 -17.58 3.34 -5.05
N LEU A 187 -18.14 2.48 -4.22
CA LEU A 187 -17.46 1.73 -3.17
C LEU A 187 -17.27 0.26 -3.58
N GLY A 188 -17.53 -0.10 -4.83
CA GLY A 188 -17.32 -1.47 -5.31
C GLY A 188 -15.84 -1.83 -5.45
N LEU A 189 -15.53 -3.11 -5.21
CA LEU A 189 -14.20 -3.67 -5.45
C LEU A 189 -13.88 -3.72 -6.95
N ILE A 190 -12.58 -3.73 -7.30
CA ILE A 190 -12.16 -3.91 -8.70
C ILE A 190 -12.63 -5.29 -9.18
N GLY A 191 -13.24 -5.35 -10.37
CA GLY A 191 -13.86 -6.57 -10.91
C GLY A 191 -15.35 -6.70 -10.63
N THR A 192 -15.96 -5.79 -9.86
CA THR A 192 -17.40 -5.79 -9.58
C THR A 192 -18.24 -5.00 -10.59
N GLY A 193 -17.66 -4.62 -11.73
CA GLY A 193 -18.34 -3.82 -12.75
C GLY A 193 -18.18 -2.30 -12.61
N THR A 194 -17.15 -1.84 -11.90
CA THR A 194 -16.77 -0.41 -11.80
C THR A 194 -16.54 0.25 -13.16
N SER A 195 -15.94 -0.47 -14.12
CA SER A 195 -15.78 0.02 -15.50
C SER A 195 -17.13 0.24 -16.18
N LYS A 196 -18.06 -0.72 -16.09
CA LYS A 196 -19.41 -0.61 -16.67
C LYS A 196 -20.20 0.56 -16.07
N LEU A 197 -20.09 0.75 -14.76
CA LEU A 197 -20.65 1.92 -14.09
C LEU A 197 -20.07 3.22 -14.65
N GLY A 198 -18.76 3.26 -14.87
CA GLY A 198 -18.09 4.40 -15.47
C GLY A 198 -18.56 4.67 -16.91
N GLU A 199 -18.68 3.63 -17.74
CA GLU A 199 -19.17 3.74 -19.13
C GLU A 199 -20.58 4.28 -19.17
N TYR A 200 -21.45 3.75 -18.31
CA TYR A 200 -22.84 4.17 -18.19
C TYR A 200 -22.97 5.68 -17.95
N PHE A 201 -22.27 6.21 -16.96
CA PHE A 201 -22.30 7.64 -16.69
C PHE A 201 -21.58 8.47 -17.75
N HIS A 202 -20.52 7.95 -18.35
CA HIS A 202 -19.84 8.63 -19.45
C HIS A 202 -20.75 8.79 -20.66
N CYS A 203 -21.46 7.72 -21.05
CA CYS A 203 -22.47 7.71 -22.10
C CYS A 203 -23.60 8.72 -21.80
N GLY A 204 -24.00 8.85 -20.53
CA GLY A 204 -24.95 9.88 -20.08
C GLY A 204 -24.41 11.32 -20.03
N GLY A 205 -23.20 11.57 -20.52
CA GLY A 205 -22.61 12.92 -20.58
C GLY A 205 -22.01 13.42 -19.26
N TYR A 206 -21.67 12.52 -18.32
CA TYR A 206 -21.07 12.89 -17.03
C TYR A 206 -19.56 12.69 -16.99
N SER A 207 -18.86 13.57 -16.26
CA SER A 207 -17.43 13.39 -16.01
C SER A 207 -17.19 12.24 -15.03
N VAL A 208 -16.41 11.26 -15.47
CA VAL A 208 -16.11 10.04 -14.69
C VAL A 208 -14.61 9.93 -14.45
N SER A 209 -14.22 9.58 -13.22
CA SER A 209 -12.89 9.04 -12.93
C SER A 209 -12.97 7.54 -12.68
N HIS A 210 -12.12 6.78 -13.37
CA HIS A 210 -11.89 5.37 -13.04
C HIS A 210 -10.65 5.24 -12.13
N THR A 211 -9.70 4.37 -12.48
CA THR A 211 -8.46 4.11 -11.72
C THR A 211 -7.58 5.35 -11.56
N GLN A 212 -7.57 6.21 -12.59
CA GLN A 212 -6.75 7.41 -12.67
C GLN A 212 -7.62 8.67 -12.72
N CYS A 213 -7.10 9.75 -12.16
CA CYS A 213 -7.66 11.08 -12.16
C CYS A 213 -6.60 12.13 -12.51
N LEU A 214 -7.04 13.37 -12.72
CA LEU A 214 -6.17 14.50 -13.05
C LEU A 214 -5.97 15.39 -11.82
N ARG A 215 -4.71 15.68 -11.47
CA ARG A 215 -4.43 16.76 -10.49
C ARG A 215 -4.77 18.09 -11.12
N LYS A 216 -5.38 18.99 -10.33
CA LYS A 216 -5.91 20.31 -10.76
C LYS A 216 -4.93 21.15 -11.60
N TRP A 217 -3.62 21.01 -11.36
CA TRP A 217 -2.60 21.93 -11.90
C TRP A 217 -1.69 21.32 -12.95
N HIS A 218 -1.55 20.00 -13.00
CA HIS A 218 -0.49 19.37 -13.80
C HIS A 218 -1.01 18.58 -14.99
N HIS A 219 -2.32 18.34 -15.10
CA HIS A 219 -2.88 17.45 -16.11
C HIS A 219 -2.24 16.05 -16.15
N GLU A 220 -1.38 15.72 -15.19
CA GLU A 220 -0.70 14.46 -15.06
C GLU A 220 -1.69 13.44 -14.51
N PRO A 221 -1.89 12.32 -15.21
CA PRO A 221 -2.69 11.24 -14.69
C PRO A 221 -2.02 10.69 -13.44
N HIS A 222 -2.81 10.52 -12.39
CA HIS A 222 -2.37 9.90 -11.15
C HIS A 222 -3.47 9.00 -10.63
N TYR A 223 -3.09 8.07 -9.77
CA TYR A 223 -4.00 7.12 -9.16
C TYR A 223 -4.99 7.80 -8.20
N CYS A 224 -6.29 7.66 -8.47
CA CYS A 224 -7.36 8.21 -7.63
C CYS A 224 -7.22 7.75 -6.19
N GLY A 225 -7.03 6.44 -6.00
CA GLY A 225 -6.91 5.83 -4.69
C GLY A 225 -5.76 6.42 -3.87
N SER A 226 -4.61 6.69 -4.50
CA SER A 226 -3.46 7.30 -3.82
C SER A 226 -3.75 8.72 -3.36
N CYS A 227 -4.32 9.57 -4.21
CA CYS A 227 -4.67 10.95 -3.84
C CYS A 227 -5.70 10.98 -2.70
N ILE A 228 -6.71 10.12 -2.79
CA ILE A 228 -7.76 10.05 -1.77
C ILE A 228 -7.18 9.55 -0.44
N ASN A 229 -6.34 8.52 -0.48
CA ASN A 229 -5.70 7.97 0.71
C ASN A 229 -4.79 9.01 1.38
N GLU A 230 -3.99 9.74 0.61
CA GLU A 230 -3.14 10.84 1.10
C GLU A 230 -3.98 11.91 1.82
N ASN A 231 -5.10 12.34 1.23
CA ASN A 231 -6.01 13.28 1.87
C ASN A 231 -6.61 12.75 3.17
N VAL A 232 -7.00 11.47 3.20
CA VAL A 232 -7.56 10.85 4.40
C VAL A 232 -6.53 10.79 5.53
N ILE A 233 -5.30 10.36 5.23
CA ILE A 233 -4.19 10.31 6.20
C ILE A 233 -3.89 11.71 6.75
N ASN A 234 -3.93 12.73 5.90
CA ASN A 234 -3.71 14.13 6.30
C ASN A 234 -4.94 14.80 6.95
N HIS A 235 -5.97 14.03 7.32
CA HIS A 235 -7.22 14.54 7.86
C HIS A 235 -7.91 15.61 6.99
N GLU A 236 -7.70 15.57 5.68
CA GLU A 236 -8.35 16.46 4.70
C GLU A 236 -9.62 15.85 4.12
N PHE A 237 -10.30 16.56 3.21
CA PHE A 237 -11.44 16.02 2.47
C PHE A 237 -10.96 14.97 1.45
N PRO A 238 -11.53 13.75 1.43
CA PRO A 238 -11.06 12.65 0.58
C PRO A 238 -10.79 13.02 -0.88
N PHE A 239 -11.65 13.80 -1.53
CA PHE A 239 -11.49 14.16 -2.95
C PHE A 239 -10.79 15.51 -3.19
N LYS A 240 -10.22 16.13 -2.15
CA LYS A 240 -9.55 17.42 -2.27
C LYS A 240 -8.39 17.31 -3.26
N ASN A 241 -8.38 18.18 -4.28
CA ASN A 241 -7.33 18.23 -5.30
C ASN A 241 -7.12 16.95 -6.15
N CYS A 242 -7.97 15.92 -6.02
CA CYS A 242 -7.90 14.71 -6.85
C CYS A 242 -8.61 14.85 -8.21
N GLY A 243 -9.05 16.06 -8.55
CA GLY A 243 -9.86 16.36 -9.73
C GLY A 243 -11.32 16.68 -9.38
N LYS A 244 -12.12 16.97 -10.40
CA LYS A 244 -13.53 17.34 -10.25
C LYS A 244 -14.35 16.50 -11.21
N TYR A 245 -14.91 15.42 -10.68
CA TYR A 245 -15.71 14.45 -11.41
C TYR A 245 -17.13 14.41 -10.84
N ASN A 246 -18.10 14.18 -11.74
CA ASN A 246 -19.46 13.84 -11.36
C ASN A 246 -19.50 12.44 -10.75
N VAL A 247 -18.70 11.51 -11.26
CA VAL A 247 -18.71 10.11 -10.83
C VAL A 247 -17.30 9.60 -10.57
N TRP A 248 -17.11 8.99 -9.40
CA TRP A 248 -15.90 8.27 -9.04
C TRP A 248 -16.19 6.77 -9.12
N SER A 249 -16.02 6.18 -10.30
CA SER A 249 -16.48 4.82 -10.58
C SER A 249 -15.55 3.73 -10.04
N GLN A 250 -14.27 4.04 -9.82
CA GLN A 250 -13.32 3.16 -9.15
C GLN A 250 -12.37 3.95 -8.24
N LEU A 251 -12.21 3.51 -7.00
CA LEU A 251 -11.30 4.14 -6.03
C LEU A 251 -10.06 3.29 -5.74
N GLY A 252 -10.06 2.00 -6.11
CA GLY A 252 -8.98 1.06 -5.83
C GLY A 252 -7.83 1.14 -6.83
N THR A 253 -6.62 0.82 -6.33
CA THR A 253 -5.39 0.65 -7.12
C THR A 253 -4.62 -0.57 -6.63
N LYS A 254 -3.47 -0.89 -7.24
CA LYS A 254 -2.60 -1.98 -6.77
C LYS A 254 -2.10 -1.85 -5.33
N PHE A 255 -2.10 -0.64 -4.77
CA PHE A 255 -1.51 -0.38 -3.44
C PHE A 255 -2.48 0.17 -2.41
N HIS A 256 -3.54 0.84 -2.85
CA HIS A 256 -4.45 1.55 -1.97
C HIS A 256 -5.89 1.33 -2.38
N PHE A 257 -6.71 0.94 -1.42
CA PHE A 257 -8.15 0.83 -1.56
C PHE A 257 -8.78 1.73 -0.48
N PRO A 258 -8.84 3.05 -0.65
CA PRO A 258 -9.29 3.95 0.41
C PRO A 258 -10.73 3.66 0.89
N HIS A 259 -11.58 3.11 0.03
CA HIS A 259 -12.93 2.64 0.38
C HIS A 259 -12.94 1.30 1.16
N VAL A 260 -11.83 0.58 1.18
CA VAL A 260 -11.61 -0.62 2.00
C VAL A 260 -10.86 -0.22 3.28
N ASP A 261 -9.73 0.47 3.15
CA ASP A 261 -8.84 0.81 4.27
C ASP A 261 -9.45 1.88 5.19
N ASN A 262 -10.11 2.88 4.60
CA ASN A 262 -10.54 4.10 5.27
C ASN A 262 -12.02 4.44 5.01
N LEU A 263 -12.87 3.41 4.91
CA LEU A 263 -14.28 3.55 4.55
C LEU A 263 -15.01 4.61 5.39
N GLN A 264 -14.82 4.58 6.71
CA GLN A 264 -15.50 5.51 7.61
C GLN A 264 -15.09 6.96 7.34
N GLN A 265 -13.81 7.22 7.09
CA GLN A 265 -13.30 8.56 6.81
C GLN A 265 -13.79 9.07 5.45
N VAL A 266 -13.83 8.18 4.44
CA VAL A 266 -14.39 8.49 3.12
C VAL A 266 -15.87 8.86 3.22
N VAL A 267 -16.67 8.08 3.97
CA VAL A 267 -18.11 8.30 4.11
C VAL A 267 -18.43 9.48 5.02
N LYS A 268 -17.86 9.55 6.23
CA LYS A 268 -18.22 10.53 7.28
C LYS A 268 -18.15 11.97 6.80
N LYS A 269 -17.15 12.32 5.99
CA LYS A 269 -16.96 13.69 5.48
C LYS A 269 -17.89 14.06 4.32
N TYR A 270 -18.57 13.07 3.72
CA TYR A 270 -19.34 13.25 2.48
C TYR A 270 -20.80 12.79 2.55
N ARG A 271 -21.20 12.12 3.63
CA ARG A 271 -22.51 11.48 3.81
C ARG A 271 -23.71 12.33 3.34
N LYS A 272 -23.75 13.62 3.69
CA LYS A 272 -24.89 14.50 3.39
C LYS A 272 -24.92 15.12 1.98
N LYS A 273 -23.87 14.96 1.16
CA LYS A 273 -23.71 15.74 -0.09
C LYS A 273 -23.40 14.88 -1.31
N ARG A 274 -23.52 13.56 -1.20
CA ARG A 274 -23.05 12.60 -2.20
C ARG A 274 -23.99 11.41 -2.23
N THR A 275 -23.94 10.70 -3.34
CA THR A 275 -24.58 9.39 -3.48
C THR A 275 -23.50 8.32 -3.43
N PHE A 276 -23.66 7.33 -2.56
CA PHE A 276 -22.76 6.18 -2.50
C PHE A 276 -23.37 5.01 -3.25
N VAL A 277 -22.57 4.39 -4.11
CA VAL A 277 -22.97 3.23 -4.89
C VAL A 277 -22.09 2.06 -4.52
N LEU A 278 -22.66 0.88 -4.28
CA LEU A 278 -21.91 -0.37 -4.14
C LEU A 278 -22.22 -1.26 -5.34
N THR A 279 -21.26 -1.40 -6.25
CA THR A 279 -21.35 -2.40 -7.32
C THR A 279 -20.96 -3.77 -6.79
N THR A 280 -21.79 -4.76 -7.04
CA THR A 280 -21.63 -6.15 -6.61
C THR A 280 -21.79 -7.10 -7.79
N ARG A 281 -21.42 -8.37 -7.59
CA ARG A 281 -21.78 -9.51 -8.44
C ARG A 281 -22.86 -10.32 -7.75
N ARG A 282 -23.61 -11.13 -8.51
CA ARG A 282 -24.58 -12.09 -7.94
C ARG A 282 -23.89 -13.12 -7.04
N SER A 283 -22.66 -13.49 -7.38
CA SER A 283 -21.88 -14.53 -6.70
C SER A 283 -20.49 -14.00 -6.34
N ALA A 284 -20.16 -14.01 -5.05
CA ALA A 284 -18.82 -13.72 -4.56
C ALA A 284 -17.79 -14.75 -5.07
N SER A 285 -18.25 -15.98 -5.28
CA SER A 285 -17.50 -17.09 -5.87
C SER A 285 -17.09 -16.76 -7.31
N ASP A 286 -18.01 -16.26 -8.12
CA ASP A 286 -17.74 -15.92 -9.53
C ASP A 286 -16.78 -14.72 -9.61
N TRP A 287 -16.93 -13.73 -8.72
CA TRP A 287 -15.98 -12.63 -8.61
C TRP A 287 -14.56 -13.12 -8.26
N ALA A 288 -14.44 -14.06 -7.30
CA ALA A 288 -13.14 -14.61 -6.93
C ALA A 288 -12.51 -15.39 -8.08
N ASP A 289 -13.31 -16.16 -8.83
CA ASP A 289 -12.84 -16.88 -10.02
C ASP A 289 -12.38 -15.92 -11.13
N ASP A 290 -13.11 -14.82 -11.36
CA ASP A 290 -12.72 -13.76 -12.30
C ASP A 290 -11.38 -13.11 -11.88
N VAL A 291 -11.17 -12.86 -10.59
CA VAL A 291 -9.91 -12.33 -10.05
C VAL A 291 -8.76 -13.33 -10.28
N LEU A 292 -8.98 -14.62 -10.03
CA LEU A 292 -7.94 -15.65 -10.18
C LEU A 292 -7.57 -15.91 -11.65
N LYS A 293 -8.54 -15.85 -12.57
CA LYS A 293 -8.34 -16.07 -14.01
C LYS A 293 -7.71 -14.86 -14.70
N ASN A 294 -7.91 -13.65 -14.18
CA ASN A 294 -7.39 -12.42 -14.78
C ASN A 294 -6.06 -12.01 -14.15
N ALA A 295 -4.94 -12.17 -14.87
CA ALA A 295 -3.60 -11.87 -14.38
C ALA A 295 -3.45 -10.43 -13.83
N ASN A 296 -4.13 -9.44 -14.42
CA ASN A 296 -4.07 -8.06 -13.96
C ASN A 296 -4.80 -7.87 -12.62
N LEU A 297 -6.00 -8.44 -12.47
CA LEU A 297 -6.75 -8.42 -11.21
C LEU A 297 -5.99 -9.19 -10.12
N LEU A 298 -5.52 -10.38 -10.47
CA LEU A 298 -4.70 -11.22 -9.58
C LEU A 298 -3.51 -10.44 -9.05
N ASN A 299 -2.77 -9.74 -9.93
CA ASN A 299 -1.62 -8.94 -9.55
C ASN A 299 -2.02 -7.77 -8.63
N ILE A 300 -3.14 -7.10 -8.89
CA ILE A 300 -3.64 -6.02 -8.01
C ILE A 300 -3.91 -6.56 -6.60
N TYR A 301 -4.64 -7.66 -6.47
CA TYR A 301 -5.01 -8.19 -5.15
C TYR A 301 -3.85 -8.88 -4.44
N LYS A 302 -2.95 -9.58 -5.13
CA LYS A 302 -1.74 -10.16 -4.53
C LYS A 302 -0.83 -9.11 -3.90
N ASN A 303 -0.74 -7.93 -4.50
CA ASN A 303 0.10 -6.83 -3.99
C ASN A 303 -0.59 -5.94 -2.96
N TYR A 304 -1.88 -6.16 -2.71
CA TYR A 304 -2.60 -5.39 -1.71
C TYR A 304 -2.25 -5.90 -0.30
N PHE A 305 -1.95 -4.96 0.62
CA PHE A 305 -1.43 -5.25 1.96
C PHE A 305 -2.25 -6.29 2.74
N TYR A 306 -3.58 -6.32 2.58
CA TYR A 306 -4.45 -7.31 3.21
C TYR A 306 -4.04 -8.77 2.94
N PHE A 307 -3.47 -9.02 1.76
CA PHE A 307 -3.02 -10.34 1.33
C PHE A 307 -1.50 -10.55 1.47
N SER A 308 -0.76 -9.52 1.88
CA SER A 308 0.70 -9.63 2.02
C SER A 308 1.07 -10.65 3.11
N GLY A 309 2.00 -11.56 2.79
CA GLY A 309 2.46 -12.61 3.69
C GLY A 309 1.43 -13.73 3.98
N ARG A 310 0.31 -13.78 3.25
CA ARG A 310 -0.75 -14.79 3.42
C ARG A 310 -0.88 -15.65 2.18
N THR A 311 -1.43 -16.86 2.35
CA THR A 311 -1.84 -17.70 1.23
C THR A 311 -2.95 -16.98 0.45
N PHE A 312 -2.65 -16.66 -0.81
CA PHE A 312 -3.61 -16.05 -1.72
C PHE A 312 -4.40 -17.16 -2.41
N ASN A 313 -5.60 -17.44 -1.91
CA ASN A 313 -6.48 -18.47 -2.45
C ASN A 313 -7.92 -17.95 -2.62
N ARG A 314 -8.74 -18.79 -3.23
CA ARG A 314 -10.12 -18.50 -3.60
C ARG A 314 -10.99 -18.17 -2.39
N GLU A 315 -10.87 -18.93 -1.31
CA GLU A 315 -11.66 -18.78 -0.10
C GLU A 315 -11.38 -17.43 0.57
N LYS A 316 -10.11 -17.01 0.59
CA LYS A 316 -9.72 -15.70 1.13
C LYS A 316 -10.23 -14.54 0.29
N LEU A 317 -10.31 -14.70 -1.04
CA LEU A 317 -10.94 -13.71 -1.92
C LEU A 317 -12.44 -13.60 -1.63
N ILE A 318 -13.16 -14.72 -1.59
CA ILE A 318 -14.60 -14.75 -1.26
C ILE A 318 -14.87 -14.08 0.08
N GLN A 319 -14.09 -14.43 1.11
CA GLN A 319 -14.24 -13.84 2.44
C GLN A 319 -13.99 -12.32 2.41
N PHE A 320 -12.91 -11.88 1.77
CA PHE A 320 -12.59 -10.46 1.61
C PHE A 320 -13.71 -9.67 0.92
N TYR A 321 -14.29 -10.25 -0.13
CA TYR A 321 -15.43 -9.67 -0.85
C TYR A 321 -16.65 -9.49 0.06
N LEU A 322 -17.06 -10.56 0.76
CA LEU A 322 -18.23 -10.56 1.64
C LEU A 322 -18.04 -9.62 2.83
N ASP A 323 -16.84 -9.60 3.43
CA ASP A 323 -16.52 -8.71 4.54
C ASP A 323 -16.56 -7.24 4.10
N HIS A 324 -16.07 -6.94 2.91
CA HIS A 324 -16.15 -5.60 2.36
C HIS A 324 -17.60 -5.16 2.14
N GLU A 325 -18.43 -5.98 1.49
CA GLU A 325 -19.84 -5.65 1.28
C GLU A 325 -20.58 -5.43 2.61
N ARG A 326 -20.41 -6.35 3.58
CA ARG A 326 -21.05 -6.27 4.90
C ARG A 326 -20.68 -4.96 5.58
N ARG A 327 -19.41 -4.58 5.55
CA ARG A 327 -18.93 -3.34 6.15
C ARG A 327 -19.51 -2.10 5.46
N VAL A 328 -19.57 -2.07 4.12
CA VAL A 328 -20.19 -0.95 3.39
C VAL A 328 -21.66 -0.80 3.75
N ARG A 329 -22.42 -1.90 3.75
CA ARG A 329 -23.83 -1.91 4.18
C ARG A 329 -24.00 -1.42 5.62
N SER A 330 -23.14 -1.87 6.54
CA SER A 330 -23.21 -1.45 7.95
C SER A 330 -22.98 0.05 8.17
N VAL A 331 -22.19 0.70 7.31
CA VAL A 331 -21.85 2.12 7.46
C VAL A 331 -22.92 3.04 6.86
N LEU A 332 -23.50 2.64 5.73
CA LEU A 332 -24.40 3.49 4.94
C LEU A 332 -25.89 3.13 5.08
N GLY A 333 -26.23 1.87 5.39
CA GLY A 333 -27.62 1.43 5.50
C GLY A 333 -28.44 1.76 4.25
N GLU A 334 -29.58 2.40 4.45
CA GLU A 334 -30.54 2.78 3.40
C GLU A 334 -30.03 3.88 2.46
N GLU A 335 -28.98 4.62 2.84
CA GLU A 335 -28.37 5.65 1.97
C GLU A 335 -27.54 5.03 0.82
N LEU A 336 -27.32 3.71 0.85
CA LEU A 336 -26.51 3.01 -0.13
C LEU A 336 -27.35 2.57 -1.33
N VAL A 337 -26.95 3.00 -2.53
CA VAL A 337 -27.47 2.43 -3.78
C VAL A 337 -26.65 1.19 -4.14
N GLN A 338 -27.25 0.01 -4.05
CA GLN A 338 -26.59 -1.24 -4.44
C GLN A 338 -26.94 -1.63 -5.88
N ILE A 339 -25.94 -2.01 -6.68
CA ILE A 339 -26.10 -2.44 -8.07
C ILE A 339 -25.46 -3.81 -8.26
N VAL A 340 -26.27 -4.82 -8.58
CA VAL A 340 -25.79 -6.17 -8.91
C VAL A 340 -25.48 -6.22 -10.40
N THR A 341 -24.22 -6.03 -10.78
CA THR A 341 -23.82 -5.66 -12.15
C THR A 341 -24.01 -6.72 -13.24
N ASP A 342 -24.15 -7.98 -12.83
CA ASP A 342 -24.40 -9.14 -13.68
C ASP A 342 -25.85 -9.65 -13.59
N SER A 343 -26.76 -8.87 -13.00
CA SER A 343 -28.20 -9.14 -13.03
C SER A 343 -28.79 -8.77 -14.39
N PRO A 344 -29.71 -9.56 -14.96
CA PRO A 344 -30.42 -9.20 -16.20
C PRO A 344 -31.26 -7.92 -16.06
N GLN A 345 -31.68 -7.57 -14.83
CA GLN A 345 -32.48 -6.38 -14.56
C GLN A 345 -31.65 -5.10 -14.37
N THR A 346 -30.31 -5.21 -14.34
CA THR A 346 -29.43 -4.09 -13.98
C THR A 346 -29.70 -2.85 -14.82
N LYS A 347 -29.90 -3.00 -16.13
CA LYS A 347 -30.13 -1.89 -17.05
C LYS A 347 -31.33 -1.03 -16.65
N HIS A 348 -32.43 -1.67 -16.24
CA HIS A 348 -33.64 -1.00 -15.78
C HIS A 348 -33.46 -0.37 -14.38
N ILE A 349 -32.74 -1.06 -13.49
CA ILE A 349 -32.46 -0.56 -12.14
C ILE A 349 -31.62 0.73 -12.23
N VAL A 350 -30.58 0.74 -13.04
CA VAL A 350 -29.72 1.94 -13.15
C VAL A 350 -30.47 3.09 -13.82
N GLU A 351 -31.26 2.84 -14.86
CA GLU A 351 -32.08 3.87 -15.51
C GLU A 351 -33.11 4.48 -14.55
N SER A 352 -33.87 3.66 -13.84
CA SER A 352 -34.85 4.15 -12.86
C SER A 352 -34.20 4.92 -11.70
N THR A 353 -33.02 4.48 -11.27
CA THR A 353 -32.28 5.07 -10.13
C THR A 353 -31.58 6.38 -10.51
N PHE A 354 -30.86 6.40 -11.64
CA PHE A 354 -30.01 7.52 -12.05
C PHE A 354 -30.65 8.38 -13.12
N GLY A 355 -31.53 7.85 -13.97
CA GLY A 355 -32.16 8.58 -15.07
C GLY A 355 -31.30 8.69 -16.33
N VAL A 356 -30.19 7.94 -16.42
CA VAL A 356 -29.45 7.77 -17.70
C VAL A 356 -30.04 6.56 -18.43
N GLU A 357 -30.22 6.69 -19.74
CA GLU A 357 -30.84 5.67 -20.60
C GLU A 357 -30.22 4.29 -20.37
N LYS A 358 -31.06 3.26 -20.25
CA LYS A 358 -30.64 1.88 -19.97
C LYS A 358 -29.70 1.32 -21.06
N GLU A 359 -29.78 1.85 -22.28
CA GLU A 359 -28.93 1.54 -23.43
C GLU A 359 -27.46 1.86 -23.14
N CYS A 360 -27.17 2.85 -22.30
CA CYS A 360 -25.81 3.17 -21.86
C CYS A 360 -25.17 2.06 -21.00
N TRP A 361 -25.94 1.09 -20.48
CA TRP A 361 -25.40 0.04 -19.62
C TRP A 361 -24.91 -1.18 -20.41
N GLY A 362 -23.61 -1.48 -20.29
CA GLY A 362 -23.00 -2.69 -20.83
C GLY A 362 -22.58 -2.59 -22.30
N GLU A 363 -22.56 -1.39 -22.87
CA GLU A 363 -21.96 -1.16 -24.17
C GLU A 363 -20.45 -0.92 -24.02
N GLU A 364 -19.62 -1.89 -24.42
CA GLU A 364 -18.15 -1.79 -24.39
C GLU A 364 -17.56 -0.73 -25.34
N ARG A 365 -18.40 0.16 -25.89
CA ARG A 365 -18.05 1.07 -26.99
C ARG A 365 -17.16 2.23 -26.57
N TYR A 366 -17.30 2.73 -25.34
CA TYR A 366 -16.80 4.07 -25.00
C TYR A 366 -15.35 4.11 -24.46
N PHE A 367 -14.87 3.08 -23.75
CA PHE A 367 -13.47 3.07 -23.26
C PHE A 367 -12.48 2.38 -24.22
N ARG A 368 -12.96 1.62 -25.21
CA ARG A 368 -12.13 0.99 -26.24
C ARG A 368 -11.88 1.92 -27.43
N GLY A 369 -11.35 3.11 -27.18
CA GLY A 369 -10.48 3.91 -28.07
C GLY A 369 -10.66 3.94 -29.60
N ASN A 370 -11.78 3.57 -30.19
CA ASN A 370 -11.98 3.68 -31.63
C ASN A 370 -12.53 5.08 -31.94
N VAL A 371 -11.60 5.92 -32.38
CA VAL A 371 -11.72 7.34 -32.75
C VAL A 371 -12.61 7.59 -33.98
N ASN A 372 -13.34 6.59 -34.48
CA ASN A 372 -14.30 6.77 -35.58
C ASN A 372 -15.74 6.95 -35.05
N MET A 373 -15.96 7.98 -34.22
CA MET A 373 -17.31 8.48 -33.91
C MET A 373 -17.73 9.59 -34.89
N THR A 374 -17.49 9.40 -36.18
CA THR A 374 -18.20 10.14 -37.23
C THR A 374 -19.45 9.35 -37.58
N LYS A 375 -20.61 10.00 -37.41
CA LYS A 375 -21.99 9.56 -37.68
C LYS A 375 -22.77 9.00 -36.48
N ARG A 376 -23.35 9.93 -35.72
CA ARG A 376 -24.79 9.93 -35.47
C ARG A 376 -25.32 11.34 -35.66
#